data_AF-A0A431KT03-F1
#
_entry.id   AF-A0A431KT03-F1
#
_cell.length_a   1.000
_cell.length_b   1.000
_cell.length_c   1.000
_cell.angle_alpha   90.00
_cell.angle_beta   90.00
_cell.angle_gamma   90.00
#
_symmetry.space_group_name_H-M   'P 1'
#
loop_
_entity.id
_entity.type
_entity.pdbx_description
1 polymer ?
#
loop_
_entity_poly.entity_id
_entity_poly.type
_entity_poly.pdbx_seq_one_letter_code
_entity_poly.pdbx_strand_id
1 'polypeptide(L)'
;MKLKTITIPLLAASLAACSAAYPPRDTSTLDRINDQLKQAATPREKVAPLPDAVSSSLLPPLRKAIPRASSRQLEQRFDLVVTDAPVNKVLTAIVTGTRYSIMIKPKNTPPAPPLAAQGALPATPPPPPSTERMTVSLKDVTVFEALDAIREVYGFDYTVDGNRIYVSPPELQTRLYQVNYIIGQ
;
A
#
# COMPACT_ATOMS: atom_id res chain seq x y z
N MET A 1 22.53 63.90 -11.94
CA MET A 1 21.91 63.01 -10.92
C MET A 1 22.64 61.65 -10.93
N LYS A 2 23.70 61.49 -10.12
CA LYS A 2 24.58 60.30 -10.05
C LYS A 2 24.15 59.25 -9.00
N LEU A 3 22.91 59.34 -8.51
CA LEU A 3 22.41 58.55 -7.37
C LEU A 3 22.02 57.11 -7.76
N LYS A 4 21.81 56.83 -9.05
CA LYS A 4 21.29 55.54 -9.54
C LYS A 4 22.38 54.46 -9.77
N THR A 5 23.66 54.84 -9.77
CA THR A 5 24.78 53.90 -9.97
C THR A 5 25.35 53.37 -8.66
N ILE A 6 24.95 53.91 -7.50
CA ILE A 6 25.39 53.48 -6.16
C ILE A 6 24.44 52.44 -5.54
N THR A 7 23.21 52.33 -6.05
CA THR A 7 22.21 51.36 -5.53
C THR A 7 22.50 49.90 -5.92
N ILE A 8 23.31 49.66 -6.96
CA ILE A 8 23.66 48.31 -7.41
C ILE A 8 24.65 47.60 -6.47
N PRO A 9 25.77 48.22 -6.03
CA PRO A 9 26.68 47.54 -5.08
C PRO A 9 26.06 47.36 -3.69
N LEU A 10 25.15 48.24 -3.27
CA LEU A 10 24.47 48.14 -1.97
C LEU A 10 23.48 46.96 -1.91
N LEU A 11 22.77 46.69 -3.00
CA LEU A 11 21.87 45.55 -3.11
C LEU A 11 22.65 44.22 -3.19
N ALA A 12 23.79 44.19 -3.90
CA ALA A 12 24.65 43.00 -3.96
C ALA A 12 25.27 42.66 -2.59
N ALA A 13 25.63 43.66 -1.78
CA ALA A 13 26.16 43.44 -0.42
C ALA A 13 25.10 42.87 0.54
N SER A 14 23.82 43.23 0.39
CA SER A 14 22.74 42.67 1.22
C SER A 14 22.44 41.20 0.93
N LEU A 15 22.66 40.70 -0.29
CA LEU A 15 22.40 39.30 -0.65
C LEU A 15 23.47 38.32 -0.11
N ALA A 16 24.72 38.75 0.03
CA ALA A 16 25.80 37.90 0.54
C ALA A 16 25.72 37.62 2.06
N ALA A 17 24.94 38.41 2.80
CA ALA A 17 24.75 38.21 4.24
C ALA A 17 23.89 36.98 4.57
N CYS A 18 23.10 36.46 3.62
CA CYS A 18 22.22 35.31 3.85
C CYS A 18 22.92 33.94 3.74
N SER A 19 24.17 33.86 3.27
CA SER A 19 24.91 32.58 3.15
C SER A 19 25.99 32.36 4.23
N ALA A 20 26.32 33.39 5.01
CA ALA A 20 27.33 33.32 6.08
C ALA A 20 26.85 32.58 7.34
N ALA A 21 25.57 32.18 7.39
CA ALA A 21 24.98 31.48 8.53
C ALA A 21 24.97 29.94 8.38
N TYR A 22 25.58 29.38 7.34
CA TYR A 22 25.70 27.92 7.21
C TYR A 22 26.94 27.44 7.98
N PRO A 23 26.79 26.58 9.01
CA PRO A 23 27.95 26.00 9.67
C PRO A 23 28.80 25.22 8.65
N PRO A 24 30.13 25.23 8.80
CA PRO A 24 31.02 24.47 7.92
C PRO A 24 30.60 22.99 7.93
N ARG A 25 30.53 22.37 6.74
CA ARG A 25 30.14 20.96 6.59
C ARG A 25 31.09 20.07 7.38
N ASP A 26 30.55 19.23 8.25
CA ASP A 26 31.29 18.20 8.97
C ASP A 26 31.71 17.09 8.00
N THR A 27 32.99 17.06 7.62
CA THR A 27 33.54 16.07 6.66
C THR A 27 33.88 14.74 7.31
N SER A 28 33.80 14.63 8.64
CA SER A 28 34.22 13.42 9.38
C SER A 28 33.50 12.15 8.93
N THR A 29 32.24 12.28 8.50
CA THR A 29 31.45 11.16 7.98
C THR A 29 31.88 10.76 6.56
N LEU A 30 32.17 11.75 5.70
CA LEU A 30 32.68 11.53 4.35
C LEU A 30 34.06 10.86 4.37
N ASP A 31 34.93 11.28 5.28
CA ASP A 31 36.26 10.71 5.45
C ASP A 31 36.18 9.25 5.93
N ARG A 32 35.29 8.95 6.89
CA ARG A 32 35.01 7.57 7.31
C ARG A 32 34.49 6.68 6.19
N ILE A 33 33.61 7.19 5.34
CA ILE A 33 33.11 6.45 4.17
C ILE A 33 34.24 6.17 3.19
N ASN A 34 35.09 7.16 2.90
CA ASN A 34 36.23 7.00 2.01
C ASN A 34 37.26 6.01 2.53
N ASP A 35 37.53 6.01 3.84
CA ASP A 35 38.43 5.05 4.46
C ASP A 35 37.88 3.62 4.42
N GLN A 36 36.58 3.45 4.62
CA GLN A 36 35.92 2.14 4.45
C GLN A 36 35.93 1.68 2.99
N LEU A 37 35.72 2.59 2.03
CA LEU A 37 35.82 2.27 0.60
C LEU A 37 37.24 1.84 0.22
N LYS A 38 38.28 2.49 0.77
CA LYS A 38 39.69 2.11 0.55
C LYS A 38 40.05 0.77 1.19
N GLN A 39 39.56 0.50 2.39
CA GLN A 39 39.75 -0.80 3.05
C GLN A 39 39.02 -1.94 2.32
N ALA A 40 37.87 -1.66 1.70
CA ALA A 40 37.18 -2.65 0.87
C ALA A 40 37.86 -2.85 -0.50
N ALA A 41 38.62 -1.85 -0.97
CA ALA A 41 39.31 -1.87 -2.25
C ALA A 41 40.71 -2.51 -2.20
N THR A 42 41.27 -2.85 -1.03
CA THR A 42 42.49 -3.66 -0.96
C THR A 42 42.21 -5.05 -1.53
N PRO A 43 42.85 -5.46 -2.64
CA PRO A 43 42.65 -6.77 -3.23
C PRO A 43 43.02 -7.83 -2.20
N ARG A 44 42.05 -8.63 -1.79
CA ARG A 44 42.28 -9.77 -0.91
C ARG A 44 43.25 -10.70 -1.63
N GLU A 45 44.49 -10.69 -1.16
CA GLU A 45 45.61 -11.46 -1.69
C GLU A 45 45.19 -12.92 -1.87
N LYS A 46 45.43 -13.40 -3.09
CA LYS A 46 44.94 -14.67 -3.63
C LYS A 46 45.34 -15.81 -2.70
N VAL A 47 44.37 -16.25 -1.89
CA VAL A 47 44.47 -17.38 -0.98
C VAL A 47 44.90 -18.61 -1.79
N ALA A 48 46.00 -19.24 -1.40
CA ALA A 48 46.47 -20.51 -1.94
C ALA A 48 45.33 -21.55 -1.91
N PRO A 49 45.23 -22.46 -2.90
CA PRO A 49 44.14 -23.41 -2.92
C PRO A 49 44.24 -24.29 -1.68
N LEU A 50 43.24 -24.18 -0.80
CA LEU A 50 43.10 -25.07 0.34
C LEU A 50 43.04 -26.51 -0.19
N PRO A 51 43.62 -27.51 0.52
CA PRO A 51 43.49 -28.90 0.13
C PRO A 51 42.02 -29.28 0.01
N ASP A 52 41.64 -29.94 -1.10
CA ASP A 52 40.24 -30.28 -1.43
C ASP A 52 39.51 -31.04 -0.32
N ALA A 53 40.25 -31.77 0.54
CA ALA A 53 39.71 -32.45 1.71
C ALA A 53 39.18 -31.50 2.79
N VAL A 54 39.82 -30.34 2.97
CA VAL A 54 39.44 -29.34 3.98
C VAL A 54 38.31 -28.47 3.45
N SER A 55 38.30 -28.10 2.16
CA SER A 55 37.16 -27.42 1.54
C SER A 55 35.91 -28.29 1.57
N SER A 56 36.04 -29.61 1.39
CA SER A 56 34.95 -30.59 1.54
C SER A 56 34.40 -30.71 2.97
N SER A 57 35.23 -30.42 3.99
CA SER A 57 34.82 -30.44 5.41
C SER A 57 34.30 -29.09 5.91
N LEU A 58 34.79 -27.98 5.34
CA LEU A 58 34.33 -26.62 5.64
C LEU A 58 33.05 -26.25 4.89
N LEU A 59 32.63 -27.04 3.91
CA LEU A 59 31.31 -26.97 3.32
C LEU A 59 30.33 -27.70 4.26
N PRO A 60 29.48 -26.99 5.05
CA PRO A 60 28.32 -27.64 5.62
C PRO A 60 27.56 -28.31 4.48
N PRO A 61 27.06 -29.55 4.63
CA PRO A 61 26.48 -30.31 3.54
C PRO A 61 25.44 -29.45 2.80
N LEU A 62 25.80 -29.04 1.58
CA LEU A 62 24.99 -28.19 0.69
C LEU A 62 23.79 -28.93 0.09
N ARG A 63 23.20 -29.87 0.84
CA ARG A 63 22.05 -30.69 0.42
C ARG A 63 21.13 -31.05 1.58
N LYS A 64 20.81 -30.09 2.45
CA LYS A 64 19.37 -29.91 2.70
C LYS A 64 18.88 -29.19 1.47
N ALA A 65 18.24 -29.92 0.55
CA ALA A 65 17.59 -29.31 -0.59
C ALA A 65 16.87 -28.06 -0.09
N ILE A 66 17.38 -26.87 -0.45
CA ILE A 66 16.70 -25.62 -0.18
C ILE A 66 15.31 -25.87 -0.74
N PRO A 67 14.25 -25.94 0.09
CA PRO A 67 12.95 -26.23 -0.44
C PRO A 67 12.65 -25.10 -1.42
N ARG A 68 12.54 -25.43 -2.71
CA ARG A 68 11.80 -24.60 -3.66
C ARG A 68 10.30 -24.52 -3.30
N ALA A 69 9.90 -24.97 -2.11
CA ALA A 69 8.70 -24.52 -1.41
C ALA A 69 8.69 -23.00 -1.17
N SER A 70 9.81 -22.31 -1.40
CA SER A 70 10.07 -20.94 -0.95
C SER A 70 9.67 -19.82 -1.92
N SER A 71 9.12 -20.10 -3.11
CA SER A 71 9.01 -19.04 -4.14
C SER A 71 7.65 -18.37 -4.28
N ARG A 72 6.53 -19.09 -4.14
CA ARG A 72 5.17 -18.61 -4.51
C ARG A 72 4.12 -19.73 -4.48
N GLN A 73 4.57 -20.98 -4.43
CA GLN A 73 3.74 -22.16 -4.24
C GLN A 73 3.25 -22.13 -2.79
N LEU A 74 2.07 -21.60 -2.50
CA LEU A 74 0.79 -22.14 -2.94
C LEU A 74 -0.27 -21.02 -2.98
N GLU A 75 0.02 -19.83 -3.54
CA GLU A 75 -0.92 -18.66 -3.59
C GLU A 75 -1.76 -18.42 -2.33
N GLN A 76 -1.24 -18.75 -1.14
CA GLN A 76 -2.05 -18.87 0.09
C GLN A 76 -3.46 -19.38 -0.18
N ARG A 77 -3.58 -20.64 -0.60
CA ARG A 77 -4.88 -21.30 -0.64
C ARG A 77 -5.37 -21.49 0.79
N PHE A 78 -6.61 -21.07 1.03
CA PHE A 78 -7.25 -21.17 2.34
C PHE A 78 -8.67 -21.68 2.19
N ASP A 79 -9.18 -22.24 3.28
CA ASP A 79 -10.58 -22.60 3.44
C ASP A 79 -11.29 -21.42 4.12
N LEU A 80 -12.42 -20.98 3.57
CA LEU A 80 -13.23 -19.92 4.12
C LEU A 80 -14.63 -20.46 4.40
N VAL A 81 -14.96 -20.70 5.66
CA VAL A 81 -16.32 -21.10 6.07
C VAL A 81 -16.88 -20.02 6.99
N VAL A 82 -17.86 -19.31 6.48
CA VAL A 82 -18.48 -18.18 7.15
C VAL A 82 -19.98 -18.33 7.07
N THR A 83 -20.64 -18.17 8.20
CA THR A 83 -22.10 -18.22 8.30
C THR A 83 -22.58 -16.95 8.96
N ASP A 84 -23.47 -16.22 8.28
CA ASP A 84 -24.11 -15.03 8.79
C ASP A 84 -23.10 -13.97 9.31
N ALA A 85 -22.05 -13.66 8.55
CA ALA A 85 -21.09 -12.64 8.97
C ALA A 85 -21.29 -11.32 8.19
N PRO A 86 -20.98 -10.15 8.81
CA PRO A 86 -20.99 -8.87 8.11
C PRO A 86 -20.04 -8.89 6.92
N VAL A 87 -20.47 -8.38 5.76
CA VAL A 87 -19.71 -8.40 4.50
C VAL A 87 -18.30 -7.83 4.67
N ASN A 88 -18.18 -6.66 5.31
CA ASN A 88 -16.90 -6.00 5.53
C ASN A 88 -15.92 -6.89 6.30
N LYS A 89 -16.42 -7.68 7.26
CA LYS A 89 -15.59 -8.61 8.04
C LYS A 89 -15.08 -9.76 7.18
N VAL A 90 -15.92 -10.33 6.33
CA VAL A 90 -15.51 -11.44 5.45
C VAL A 90 -14.51 -10.97 4.40
N LEU A 91 -14.77 -9.86 3.72
CA LEU A 91 -13.84 -9.27 2.74
C LEU A 91 -12.48 -8.94 3.36
N THR A 92 -12.47 -8.43 4.59
CA THR A 92 -11.22 -8.20 5.33
C THR A 92 -10.53 -9.51 5.70
N ALA A 93 -11.28 -10.54 6.12
CA ALA A 93 -10.73 -11.84 6.49
C ALA A 93 -10.04 -12.55 5.31
N ILE A 94 -10.61 -12.44 4.10
CA ILE A 94 -10.06 -13.01 2.85
C ILE A 94 -8.67 -12.45 2.53
N VAL A 95 -8.46 -11.15 2.73
CA VAL A 95 -7.17 -10.52 2.41
C VAL A 95 -6.18 -10.56 3.58
N THR A 96 -6.65 -10.87 4.79
CA THR A 96 -5.81 -10.88 5.98
C THR A 96 -4.74 -11.96 5.87
N GLY A 97 -3.49 -11.58 6.13
CA GLY A 97 -2.35 -12.48 6.01
C GLY A 97 -1.85 -12.66 4.57
N THR A 98 -2.52 -12.06 3.58
CA THR A 98 -2.04 -12.03 2.20
C THR A 98 -1.25 -10.73 1.97
N ARG A 99 -0.60 -10.64 0.80
CA ARG A 99 0.11 -9.41 0.42
C ARG A 99 -0.84 -8.24 0.11
N TYR A 100 -2.10 -8.51 -0.22
CA TYR A 100 -3.01 -7.52 -0.78
C TYR A 100 -3.62 -6.61 0.30
N SER A 101 -3.75 -5.33 -0.02
CA SER A 101 -4.51 -4.35 0.76
C SER A 101 -5.89 -4.16 0.12
N ILE A 102 -6.95 -4.21 0.91
CA ILE A 102 -8.32 -3.99 0.42
C ILE A 102 -8.82 -2.58 0.74
N MET A 103 -9.56 -1.98 -0.20
CA MET A 103 -10.30 -0.74 -0.01
C MET A 103 -11.74 -0.98 -0.42
N ILE A 104 -12.66 -0.83 0.53
CA ILE A 104 -14.08 -1.10 0.33
C ILE A 104 -14.78 0.24 0.15
N LYS A 105 -15.44 0.43 -0.99
CA LYS A 105 -16.30 1.59 -1.20
C LYS A 105 -17.53 1.44 -0.30
N PRO A 106 -17.87 2.45 0.53
CA PRO A 106 -19.06 2.35 1.37
C PRO A 106 -20.31 2.25 0.49
N LYS A 107 -21.28 1.43 0.92
CA LYS A 107 -22.56 1.36 0.24
C LYS A 107 -23.35 2.64 0.53
N ASN A 108 -23.52 3.48 -0.48
CA ASN A 108 -24.45 4.58 -0.51
C ASN A 108 -25.86 4.01 -0.52
N THR A 109 -26.39 3.76 0.67
CA THR A 109 -27.84 3.54 0.80
C THR A 109 -28.48 4.89 0.48
N PRO A 110 -29.37 4.99 -0.53
CA PRO A 110 -30.11 6.21 -0.76
C PRO A 110 -30.70 6.66 0.58
N PRO A 111 -30.62 7.96 0.94
CA PRO A 111 -31.28 8.44 2.14
C PRO A 111 -32.72 7.96 2.05
N ALA A 112 -33.14 7.16 3.03
CA ALA A 112 -34.50 6.66 3.08
C ALA A 112 -35.44 7.87 2.87
N PRO A 113 -36.48 7.76 2.03
CA PRO A 113 -37.42 8.86 1.84
C PRO A 113 -37.83 9.41 3.22
N PRO A 114 -37.98 10.73 3.40
CA PRO A 114 -38.28 11.35 4.71
C PRO A 114 -39.61 10.92 5.35
N LEU A 115 -40.26 9.87 4.85
CA LEU A 115 -41.55 9.33 5.30
C LEU A 115 -41.44 8.43 6.55
N ALA A 116 -40.24 8.10 7.04
CA ALA A 116 -40.06 7.29 8.26
C ALA A 116 -39.79 8.11 9.55
N ALA A 117 -39.96 9.44 9.51
CA ALA A 117 -39.70 10.32 10.66
C ALA A 117 -40.92 10.53 11.57
N GLN A 118 -41.73 9.50 11.82
CA GLN A 118 -42.86 9.59 12.77
C GLN A 118 -42.87 8.36 13.69
N GLY A 119 -42.24 8.50 14.86
CA GLY A 119 -42.31 7.53 15.96
C GLY A 119 -40.95 7.12 16.54
N ALA A 120 -40.18 8.05 17.10
CA ALA A 120 -38.94 7.73 17.82
C ALA A 120 -39.25 7.21 19.25
N LEU A 121 -38.95 5.92 19.48
CA LEU A 121 -38.77 5.27 20.80
C LEU A 121 -37.26 5.18 21.11
N PRO A 122 -36.83 5.00 22.38
CA PRO A 122 -35.55 5.49 22.86
C PRO A 122 -34.34 4.72 22.33
N ALA A 123 -33.28 5.49 22.02
CA ALA A 123 -31.86 5.17 21.98
C ALA A 123 -31.47 3.68 22.11
N THR A 124 -31.68 2.92 21.04
CA THR A 124 -30.76 1.85 20.67
C THR A 124 -29.70 2.50 19.76
N PRO A 125 -28.39 2.24 19.92
CA PRO A 125 -27.41 2.76 18.98
C PRO A 125 -27.87 2.42 17.56
N PRO A 126 -27.91 3.40 16.62
CA PRO A 126 -28.37 3.14 15.28
C PRO A 126 -27.57 1.96 14.72
N PRO A 127 -28.22 0.91 14.17
CA PRO A 127 -27.49 -0.18 13.54
C PRO A 127 -26.56 0.45 12.50
N PRO A 128 -25.27 0.07 12.47
CA PRO A 128 -24.33 0.68 11.54
C PRO A 128 -24.91 0.54 10.12
N PRO A 129 -25.03 1.65 9.36
CA PRO A 129 -25.51 1.58 8.00
C PRO A 129 -24.57 0.64 7.24
N SER A 130 -25.15 -0.31 6.49
CA SER A 130 -24.49 -1.41 5.76
C SER A 130 -23.99 -2.63 6.59
N THR A 131 -24.92 -3.28 7.31
CA THR A 131 -24.72 -4.66 7.79
C THR A 131 -25.33 -5.65 6.80
N GLU A 132 -24.83 -5.69 5.57
CA GLU A 132 -25.13 -6.83 4.70
C GLU A 132 -24.43 -8.06 5.29
N ARG A 133 -25.16 -9.16 5.48
CA ARG A 133 -24.65 -10.40 6.05
C ARG A 133 -24.52 -11.43 4.95
N MET A 134 -23.42 -12.17 4.93
CA MET A 134 -23.14 -13.20 3.93
C MET A 134 -22.80 -14.54 4.57
N THR A 135 -23.13 -15.62 3.85
CA THR A 135 -22.81 -17.00 4.22
C THR A 135 -22.07 -17.60 3.03
N VAL A 136 -20.81 -17.98 3.23
CA VAL A 136 -19.91 -18.43 2.16
C VAL A 136 -19.09 -19.61 2.69
N SER A 137 -18.98 -20.68 1.90
CA SER A 137 -18.16 -21.85 2.22
C SER A 137 -17.29 -22.20 1.01
N LEU A 138 -16.02 -21.84 1.06
CA LEU A 138 -15.02 -22.06 0.03
C LEU A 138 -13.90 -22.94 0.58
N LYS A 139 -13.34 -23.80 -0.28
CA LYS A 139 -12.29 -24.75 0.09
C LYS A 139 -11.13 -24.67 -0.88
N ASP A 140 -9.92 -24.60 -0.35
CA ASP A 140 -8.65 -24.56 -1.09
C ASP A 140 -8.64 -23.45 -2.15
N VAL A 141 -9.09 -22.25 -1.77
CA VAL A 141 -9.24 -21.08 -2.66
C VAL A 141 -8.18 -20.01 -2.41
N THR A 142 -7.81 -19.31 -3.47
CA THR A 142 -6.99 -18.09 -3.42
C THR A 142 -7.84 -16.84 -3.16
N VAL A 143 -7.19 -15.72 -2.86
CA VAL A 143 -7.86 -14.42 -2.68
C VAL A 143 -8.74 -14.03 -3.87
N PHE A 144 -8.23 -14.23 -5.09
CA PHE A 144 -8.97 -13.83 -6.29
C PHE A 144 -10.13 -14.76 -6.59
N GLU A 145 -9.97 -16.07 -6.39
CA GLU A 145 -11.08 -17.04 -6.51
C GLU A 145 -12.19 -16.75 -5.50
N ALA A 146 -11.82 -16.40 -4.26
CA ALA A 146 -12.79 -16.03 -3.23
C ALA A 146 -13.54 -14.73 -3.56
N LEU A 147 -12.83 -13.71 -4.05
CA LEU A 147 -13.46 -12.46 -4.50
C LEU A 147 -14.34 -12.66 -5.72
N ASP A 148 -13.96 -13.54 -6.64
CA ASP A 148 -14.75 -13.85 -7.82
C ASP A 148 -16.05 -14.57 -7.48
N ALA A 149 -16.00 -15.54 -6.56
CA ALA A 149 -17.20 -16.19 -6.05
C ALA A 149 -18.16 -15.19 -5.37
N ILE A 150 -17.63 -14.22 -4.61
CA ILE A 150 -18.43 -13.17 -3.99
C ILE A 150 -19.02 -12.22 -5.05
N ARG A 151 -18.26 -11.91 -6.11
CA ARG A 151 -18.76 -11.12 -7.25
C ARG A 151 -19.94 -11.80 -7.93
N GLU A 152 -19.84 -13.10 -8.19
CA GLU A 152 -20.88 -13.87 -8.87
C GLU A 152 -22.16 -13.98 -8.02
N VAL A 153 -22.04 -14.30 -6.73
CA VAL A 153 -23.20 -14.55 -5.86
C VAL A 153 -23.82 -13.26 -5.32
N TYR A 154 -23.00 -12.29 -4.96
CA TYR A 154 -23.42 -11.08 -4.25
C TYR A 154 -23.25 -9.78 -5.06
N GLY A 155 -22.67 -9.84 -6.26
CA GLY A 155 -22.53 -8.67 -7.13
C GLY A 155 -21.48 -7.63 -6.69
N PHE A 156 -20.55 -8.00 -5.82
CA PHE A 156 -19.46 -7.10 -5.43
C PHE A 156 -18.35 -7.11 -6.47
N ASP A 157 -18.28 -6.07 -7.28
CA ASP A 157 -17.21 -5.89 -8.24
C ASP A 157 -15.87 -5.55 -7.57
N TYR A 158 -14.76 -5.98 -8.17
CA TYR A 158 -13.43 -5.64 -7.70
C TYR A 158 -12.48 -5.22 -8.83
N THR A 159 -11.62 -4.24 -8.53
CA THR A 159 -10.55 -3.77 -9.41
C THR A 159 -9.20 -3.93 -8.72
N VAL A 160 -8.21 -4.44 -9.44
CA VAL A 160 -6.85 -4.69 -8.93
C VAL A 160 -5.91 -3.58 -9.41
N ASP A 161 -5.27 -2.90 -8.47
CA ASP A 161 -4.23 -1.88 -8.70
C ASP A 161 -2.95 -2.31 -7.98
N GLY A 162 -2.11 -3.07 -8.67
CA GLY A 162 -0.88 -3.63 -8.12
C GLY A 162 -1.11 -4.52 -6.90
N ASN A 163 -0.89 -3.95 -5.70
CA ASN A 163 -1.10 -4.62 -4.42
C ASN A 163 -2.38 -4.18 -3.69
N ARG A 164 -3.20 -3.32 -4.30
CA ARG A 164 -4.43 -2.78 -3.74
C ARG A 164 -5.62 -3.36 -4.50
N ILE A 165 -6.64 -3.79 -3.78
CA ILE A 165 -7.90 -4.30 -4.32
C ILE A 165 -8.99 -3.34 -3.91
N TYR A 166 -9.65 -2.72 -4.88
CA TYR A 166 -10.81 -1.87 -4.68
C TYR A 166 -12.07 -2.72 -4.85
N VAL A 167 -12.90 -2.83 -3.81
CA VAL A 167 -14.18 -3.54 -3.86
C VAL A 167 -15.31 -2.52 -3.89
N SER A 168 -16.20 -2.66 -4.86
CA SER A 168 -17.37 -1.81 -5.05
C SER A 168 -18.65 -2.61 -4.80
N PRO A 169 -19.57 -2.11 -3.95
CA PRO A 169 -20.87 -2.74 -3.76
C PRO A 169 -21.72 -2.64 -5.03
N PRO A 170 -22.68 -3.56 -5.24
CA PRO A 170 -23.66 -3.47 -6.31
C PRO A 170 -24.60 -2.29 -6.04
N GLU A 171 -24.27 -1.13 -6.61
CA GLU A 171 -25.06 0.10 -6.46
C GLU A 171 -25.68 0.53 -7.78
N LEU A 172 -26.96 0.86 -7.73
CA LEU A 172 -27.62 1.61 -8.77
C LEU A 172 -27.35 3.11 -8.54
N GLN A 173 -26.54 3.72 -9.41
CA GLN A 173 -26.14 5.12 -9.27
C GLN A 173 -26.97 6.03 -10.19
N THR A 174 -27.76 6.93 -9.62
CA THR A 174 -28.41 8.02 -10.36
C THR A 174 -27.44 9.19 -10.46
N ARG A 175 -26.98 9.51 -11.68
CA ARG A 175 -26.12 10.68 -11.94
C ARG A 175 -26.97 11.82 -12.50
N LEU A 176 -26.90 12.99 -11.85
CA LEU A 176 -27.42 14.24 -12.43
C LEU A 176 -26.33 14.89 -13.28
N TYR A 177 -26.61 15.08 -14.57
CA TYR A 177 -25.76 15.83 -15.47
C TYR A 177 -26.34 17.24 -15.63
N GLN A 178 -25.59 18.26 -15.22
CA GLN A 178 -25.98 19.66 -15.43
C GLN A 178 -25.57 20.06 -16.85
N VAL A 179 -26.56 20.38 -17.68
CA VAL A 179 -26.31 20.91 -19.02
C VAL A 179 -26.04 22.41 -18.89
N ASN A 180 -24.77 22.81 -19.05
CA ASN A 180 -24.38 24.21 -19.11
C ASN A 180 -24.60 24.72 -20.52
N TYR A 181 -25.66 25.50 -20.73
CA TYR A 181 -25.83 26.25 -21.97
C TYR A 181 -25.05 27.56 -21.86
N ILE A 182 -24.08 27.75 -22.76
CA ILE A 182 -23.61 29.10 -23.08
C ILE A 182 -24.73 29.75 -23.90
N ILE A 183 -25.44 30.71 -23.31
CA ILE A 183 -26.34 31.57 -24.09
C ILE A 183 -25.41 32.45 -24.93
N GLY A 184 -25.43 32.28 -26.25
CA GLY A 184 -24.63 33.10 -27.17
C GLY A 184 -24.91 34.58 -26.91
N GLN A 185 -23.85 35.35 -26.65
CA GLN A 185 -23.88 36.80 -26.73
C GLN A 185 -23.71 37.26 -28.17
#